data_AF-A0AAQ4E7P9-F1
#
_entry.id   AF-A0AAQ4E7P9-F1
#
_cell.length_a   1.000
_cell.length_b   1.000
_cell.length_c   1.000
_cell.angle_alpha   90.00
_cell.angle_beta   90.00
_cell.angle_gamma   90.00
#
_symmetry.space_group_name_H-M   'P 1'
#
loop_
_entity.id
_entity.type
_entity.pdbx_description
1 polymer ?
#
loop_
_entity_poly.entity_id
_entity_poly.type
_entity_poly.pdbx_seq_one_letter_code
_entity_poly.pdbx_strand_id
1 'polypeptide(L)'
;MPVIFYVGFCVNVLYYWGVMQAIVSRLGGFLNHVVGSTACESMCAAGNMLFGLEQSALMLYPYLPHATKAELHCFMTSGFASMSAVMMGSYIALGSLLGKAFTPLALSMGVPWQDCADVGEVIGIKVVANEFIAYHSLLAKKLD
;
A
#
# COMPACT_ATOMS: atom_id res chain seq x y z
N MET A 1 -11.34 2.66 13.92
CA MET A 1 -10.52 2.05 15.00
C MET A 1 -10.93 0.61 15.36
N PRO A 2 -12.20 0.25 15.66
CA PRO A 2 -12.55 -1.14 16.04
C PRO A 2 -12.30 -2.17 14.93
N VAL A 3 -12.55 -1.80 13.67
CA VAL A 3 -12.37 -2.67 12.50
C VAL A 3 -10.91 -3.05 12.28
N ILE A 4 -9.97 -2.13 12.54
CA ILE A 4 -8.52 -2.37 12.39
C ILE A 4 -8.04 -3.48 13.33
N PHE A 5 -8.47 -3.44 14.60
CA PHE A 5 -8.14 -4.48 15.58
C PHE A 5 -8.76 -5.84 15.23
N TYR A 6 -10.00 -5.85 14.75
CA TYR A 6 -10.67 -7.08 14.33
C TYR A 6 -9.98 -7.74 13.13
N VAL A 7 -9.69 -6.96 12.09
CA VAL A 7 -8.99 -7.45 10.89
C VAL A 7 -7.56 -7.90 11.25
N GLY A 8 -6.85 -7.12 12.08
CA GLY A 8 -5.52 -7.48 12.57
C GLY A 8 -5.51 -8.79 13.37
N PHE A 9 -6.54 -9.06 14.18
CA PHE A 9 -6.70 -10.34 14.88
C PHE A 9 -6.90 -11.50 13.89
N CYS A 10 -7.82 -11.36 12.93
CA CYS A 10 -8.07 -12.40 11.92
C CYS A 10 -6.82 -12.74 11.11
N VAL A 11 -6.06 -11.73 10.68
CA VAL A 11 -4.80 -11.90 9.95
C VAL A 11 -3.76 -12.65 10.79
N ASN A 12 -3.62 -12.31 12.08
CA ASN A 12 -2.71 -13.02 12.99
C ASN A 12 -3.10 -14.49 13.18
N VAL A 13 -4.40 -14.81 13.28
CA VAL A 13 -4.87 -16.20 13.35
C VAL A 13 -4.53 -16.97 12.08
N LEU A 14 -4.77 -16.37 10.90
CA LEU A 14 -4.42 -16.97 9.61
C LEU A 14 -2.92 -17.16 9.43
N TYR A 15 -2.11 -16.26 10.00
CA TYR A 15 -0.66 -16.36 10.03
C TYR A 15 -0.18 -17.52 10.92
N TYR A 16 -0.79 -17.68 12.09
CA TYR A 16 -0.48 -18.79 12.98
C TYR A 16 -0.80 -20.16 12.35
N TRP A 17 -1.89 -20.24 11.58
CA TRP A 17 -2.26 -21.46 10.84
C TRP A 17 -1.45 -21.74 9.58
N GLY A 18 -0.52 -20.88 9.18
CA GLY A 18 0.33 -21.13 8.01
C GLY A 18 -0.34 -20.85 6.65
N VAL A 19 -1.62 -20.45 6.64
CA VAL A 19 -2.39 -20.24 5.40
C VAL A 19 -1.84 -19.05 4.62
N MET A 20 -1.53 -17.97 5.33
CA MET A 20 -0.97 -16.76 4.73
C MET A 20 0.37 -17.02 4.04
N GLN A 21 1.25 -17.79 4.69
CA GLN A 21 2.55 -18.18 4.17
C GLN A 21 2.41 -19.08 2.94
N ALA A 22 1.41 -19.97 2.93
CA ALA A 22 1.10 -20.80 1.76
C ALA A 22 0.59 -19.96 0.56
N ILE A 23 -0.16 -18.88 0.80
CA ILE A 23 -0.62 -17.98 -0.25
C ILE A 23 0.55 -17.13 -0.77
N VAL A 24 1.32 -16.50 0.12
CA VAL A 24 2.47 -15.67 -0.24
C VAL A 24 3.53 -16.48 -0.99
N SER A 25 3.85 -17.69 -0.54
CA SER A 25 4.83 -18.55 -1.22
C SER A 25 4.42 -18.93 -2.63
N ARG A 26 3.13 -19.19 -2.87
CA ARG A 26 2.61 -19.46 -4.21
C ARG A 26 2.63 -18.22 -5.10
N LEU A 27 2.14 -17.09 -4.59
CA LEU A 27 2.10 -15.83 -5.35
C LEU A 27 3.49 -15.28 -5.64
N GLY A 28 4.38 -15.27 -4.65
CA GLY A 28 5.76 -14.85 -4.80
C GLY A 28 6.57 -15.80 -5.68
N GLY A 29 6.33 -17.11 -5.59
CA GLY A 29 6.92 -18.09 -6.52
C GLY A 29 6.46 -17.89 -7.96
N PHE A 30 5.18 -17.58 -8.17
CA PHE A 30 4.64 -17.24 -9.48
C PHE A 30 5.24 -15.93 -10.01
N LEU A 31 5.31 -14.87 -9.19
CA LEU A 31 5.92 -13.60 -9.56
C LEU A 31 7.40 -13.75 -9.91
N ASN A 32 8.15 -14.52 -9.12
CA ASN A 32 9.56 -14.86 -9.42
C ASN A 32 9.67 -15.52 -10.79
N HIS A 33 8.80 -16.49 -11.09
CA HIS A 33 8.82 -17.20 -12.37
C HIS A 33 8.50 -16.29 -13.56
N VAL A 34 7.60 -15.33 -13.39
CA VAL A 34 7.17 -14.42 -14.48
C VAL A 34 8.14 -13.25 -14.67
N VAL A 35 8.63 -12.65 -13.58
CA VAL A 35 9.43 -11.42 -13.60
C VAL A 35 10.94 -11.72 -13.65
N GLY A 36 11.37 -12.89 -13.16
CA GLY A 36 12.78 -13.26 -13.07
C GLY A 36 13.55 -12.50 -11.98
N SER A 37 12.86 -11.80 -11.09
CA SER A 37 13.41 -11.14 -9.89
C SER A 37 13.87 -12.16 -8.85
N THR A 38 14.58 -11.73 -7.80
CA THR A 38 14.99 -12.70 -6.77
C THR A 38 13.79 -13.24 -6.01
N ALA A 39 13.94 -14.44 -5.43
CA ALA A 39 12.87 -15.03 -4.62
C ALA A 39 12.48 -14.11 -3.45
N CYS A 40 13.45 -13.42 -2.84
CA CYS A 40 13.19 -12.48 -1.74
C CYS A 40 12.37 -11.26 -2.19
N GLU A 41 12.69 -10.67 -3.35
CA GLU A 41 11.93 -9.54 -3.94
C GLU A 41 10.49 -9.93 -4.23
N SER A 42 10.31 -11.09 -4.85
CA SER A 42 9.00 -11.56 -5.30
C SER A 42 8.09 -11.94 -4.13
N MET A 43 8.66 -12.53 -3.08
CA MET A 43 7.94 -12.85 -1.83
C MET A 43 7.60 -11.58 -1.04
N CYS A 44 8.51 -10.59 -1.01
CA CYS A 44 8.26 -9.29 -0.41
C CYS A 44 7.11 -8.55 -1.12
N ALA A 45 7.11 -8.52 -2.44
CA ALA A 45 6.05 -7.90 -3.24
C ALA A 45 4.70 -8.59 -3.01
N ALA A 46 4.67 -9.93 -3.00
CA ALA A 46 3.45 -10.70 -2.71
C ALA A 46 2.95 -10.47 -1.26
N GLY A 47 3.86 -10.37 -0.29
CA GLY A 47 3.53 -10.09 1.11
C GLY A 47 2.95 -8.68 1.30
N ASN A 48 3.58 -7.68 0.69
CA ASN A 48 3.13 -6.29 0.74
C ASN A 48 1.72 -6.11 0.15
N MET A 49 1.35 -6.90 -0.85
CA MET A 49 0.00 -6.90 -1.45
C MET A 49 -1.11 -7.31 -0.46
N LEU A 50 -0.80 -8.15 0.52
CA LEU A 50 -1.80 -8.73 1.44
C LEU A 50 -1.82 -8.08 2.83
N PHE A 51 -0.66 -7.64 3.33
CA PHE A 51 -0.52 -7.22 4.73
C PHE A 51 0.04 -5.82 4.91
N GLY A 52 0.48 -5.19 3.82
CA GLY A 52 1.19 -3.92 3.85
C GLY A 52 2.61 -3.99 4.40
N LEU A 53 3.21 -2.80 4.49
CA LEU A 53 4.63 -2.56 4.77
C LEU A 53 5.14 -3.24 6.06
N GLU A 54 4.33 -3.26 7.12
CA GLU A 54 4.78 -3.65 8.46
C GLU A 54 5.05 -5.16 8.59
N GLN A 55 4.22 -6.01 7.98
CA GLN A 55 4.33 -7.46 8.14
C GLN A 55 5.30 -8.08 7.14
N SER A 56 5.44 -7.49 5.96
CA SER A 56 6.43 -7.90 4.96
C SER A 56 7.86 -7.63 5.45
N ALA A 57 8.09 -6.51 6.15
CA ALA A 57 9.39 -6.19 6.75
C ALA A 57 9.85 -7.24 7.77
N LEU A 58 8.92 -7.79 8.58
CA LEU A 58 9.24 -8.83 9.56
C LEU A 58 9.68 -10.15 8.91
N MET A 59 9.06 -10.52 7.77
CA MET A 59 9.47 -11.71 7.00
C MET A 59 10.88 -11.58 6.42
N LEU A 60 11.31 -10.35 6.12
CA LEU A 60 12.59 -10.05 5.49
C LEU A 60 13.72 -9.82 6.49
N TYR A 61 13.40 -9.64 7.77
CA TYR A 61 14.37 -9.43 8.85
C TYR A 61 15.58 -10.39 8.82
N PRO A 62 15.42 -11.73 8.64
CA PRO A 62 16.57 -12.64 8.55
C PRO A 62 17.39 -12.49 7.25
N TYR A 63 16.82 -11.89 6.21
CA TYR A 63 17.45 -11.72 4.89
C TYR A 63 18.13 -10.35 4.71
N LEU A 64 17.80 -9.36 5.54
CA LEU A 64 18.40 -8.02 5.52
C LEU A 64 19.95 -7.99 5.48
N PRO A 65 20.70 -8.78 6.29
CA PRO A 65 22.16 -8.71 6.29
C PRO A 65 22.81 -9.24 5.00
N HIS A 66 22.07 -9.97 4.17
CA HIS A 66 22.56 -10.55 2.92
C HIS A 66 21.93 -9.90 1.67
N ALA A 67 21.04 -8.91 1.85
CA ALA A 67 20.32 -8.28 0.76
C ALA A 67 21.22 -7.30 -0.02
N THR A 68 21.12 -7.33 -1.34
CA THR A 68 21.77 -6.36 -2.21
C THR A 68 21.08 -5.00 -2.14
N LYS A 69 21.75 -3.93 -2.60
CA LYS A 69 21.16 -2.57 -2.62
C LYS A 69 19.90 -2.50 -3.48
N ALA A 70 19.84 -3.27 -4.57
CA ALA A 70 18.68 -3.36 -5.45
C ALA A 70 17.49 -4.04 -4.74
N GLU A 71 17.74 -5.15 -4.03
CA GLU A 71 16.71 -5.86 -3.26
C GLU A 71 16.17 -4.99 -2.13
N LEU A 72 17.05 -4.30 -1.40
CA LEU A 72 16.63 -3.37 -0.34
C LEU A 72 15.73 -2.25 -0.89
N HIS A 73 16.10 -1.70 -2.06
CA HIS A 73 15.28 -0.69 -2.72
C HIS A 73 13.93 -1.26 -3.20
N CYS A 74 13.92 -2.50 -3.72
CA CYS A 74 12.69 -3.20 -4.10
C CYS A 74 11.76 -3.41 -2.89
N PHE A 75 12.32 -3.78 -1.73
CA PHE A 75 11.55 -3.96 -0.50
C PHE A 75 10.88 -2.67 -0.05
N MET A 76 11.60 -1.55 -0.11
CA MET A 76 11.05 -0.24 0.24
C MET A 76 9.99 0.20 -0.77
N THR A 77 10.30 0.15 -2.06
CA THR A 77 9.39 0.59 -3.14
C THR A 77 8.10 -0.22 -3.18
N SER A 78 8.17 -1.55 -3.04
CA SER A 78 6.97 -2.40 -2.99
C SER A 78 6.09 -2.10 -1.77
N GLY A 79 6.69 -1.77 -0.63
CA GLY A 79 5.97 -1.40 0.58
C GLY A 79 5.26 -0.05 0.50
N PHE A 80 5.86 0.95 -0.18
CA PHE A 80 5.21 2.23 -0.44
C PHE A 80 4.21 2.19 -1.61
N ALA A 81 4.41 1.28 -2.56
CA ALA A 81 3.49 1.09 -3.70
C ALA A 81 2.21 0.34 -3.29
N SER A 82 2.30 -0.51 -2.26
CA SER A 82 1.17 -1.30 -1.79
C SER A 82 0.40 -0.56 -0.70
N MET A 83 -0.92 -0.59 -0.80
CA MET A 83 -1.79 -0.23 0.32
C MET A 83 -1.78 -1.34 1.35
N SER A 84 -1.62 -1.00 2.63
CA SER A 84 -1.90 -1.98 3.68
C SER A 84 -3.39 -2.27 3.71
N ALA A 85 -3.78 -3.53 3.50
CA ALA A 85 -5.17 -4.01 3.55
C ALA A 85 -5.87 -3.74 4.90
N VAL A 86 -5.12 -3.28 5.91
CA VAL A 86 -5.60 -3.00 7.26
C VAL A 86 -6.19 -1.58 7.42
N MET A 87 -6.18 -0.74 6.38
CA MET A 87 -6.56 0.69 6.50
C MET A 87 -7.97 1.06 6.00
N MET A 88 -8.87 0.09 5.88
CA MET A 88 -10.26 0.33 5.47
C MET A 88 -11.11 0.87 6.64
N GLY A 89 -10.90 2.12 7.07
CA GLY A 89 -11.82 2.82 7.99
C GLY A 89 -11.30 4.04 8.78
N SER A 90 -11.80 5.23 8.39
CA SER A 90 -12.20 6.43 9.19
C SER A 90 -11.18 7.47 9.71
N TYR A 91 -11.05 8.71 9.16
CA TYR A 91 -11.36 10.08 9.73
C TYR A 91 -10.65 11.29 9.00
N ILE A 92 -11.27 12.50 8.98
CA ILE A 92 -10.96 13.73 8.15
C ILE A 92 -10.26 14.89 8.87
N ALA A 93 -9.53 15.72 8.09
CA ALA A 93 -9.75 17.18 7.88
C ALA A 93 -8.44 17.93 7.51
N LEU A 94 -8.10 18.09 6.23
CA LEU A 94 -7.03 19.01 5.75
C LEU A 94 -6.93 19.00 4.20
N GLY A 95 -7.83 19.69 3.49
CA GLY A 95 -8.03 19.45 2.04
C GLY A 95 -7.42 20.45 1.04
N SER A 96 -7.80 21.71 1.13
CA SER A 96 -7.98 22.53 -0.09
C SER A 96 -6.70 23.04 -0.80
N LEU A 97 -5.55 23.12 -0.13
CA LEU A 97 -4.35 23.76 -0.71
C LEU A 97 -3.48 22.83 -1.59
N LEU A 98 -3.53 21.51 -1.37
CA LEU A 98 -2.64 20.58 -2.08
C LEU A 98 -3.11 20.22 -3.49
N GLY A 99 -4.41 20.31 -3.77
CA GLY A 99 -4.96 19.84 -5.05
C GLY A 99 -4.45 20.55 -6.29
N LYS A 100 -4.15 21.85 -6.18
CA LYS A 100 -3.60 22.65 -7.28
C LYS A 100 -2.18 22.25 -7.68
N ALA A 101 -1.36 21.77 -6.75
CA ALA A 101 0.00 21.35 -7.04
C ALA A 101 0.06 20.00 -7.79
N PHE A 102 -0.90 19.11 -7.51
CA PHE A 102 -0.96 17.77 -8.11
C PHE A 102 -1.95 17.65 -9.28
N THR A 103 -2.64 18.73 -9.65
CA THR A 103 -3.46 18.82 -10.87
C THR A 103 -2.72 18.37 -12.16
N PRO A 104 -1.46 18.76 -12.44
CA PRO A 104 -0.76 18.29 -13.64
C PRO A 104 -0.49 16.77 -13.62
N LEU A 105 -0.36 16.16 -12.43
CA LEU A 105 -0.20 14.72 -12.28
C LEU A 105 -1.54 13.99 -12.51
N ALA A 106 -2.65 14.55 -12.04
CA ALA A 106 -3.98 14.00 -12.32
C ALA A 106 -4.28 14.00 -13.84
N LEU A 107 -3.88 15.06 -14.54
CA LEU A 107 -4.00 15.16 -16.00
C LEU A 107 -3.18 14.08 -16.74
N SER A 108 -1.94 13.82 -16.31
CA SER A 108 -1.11 12.79 -16.95
C SER A 108 -1.63 11.37 -16.72
N MET A 109 -2.42 11.14 -15.67
CA MET A 109 -3.14 9.89 -15.42
C MET A 109 -4.43 9.73 -16.24
N GLY A 110 -4.79 10.72 -17.07
CA GLY A 110 -5.94 10.68 -17.97
C GLY A 110 -7.27 11.10 -17.32
N VAL A 111 -7.23 11.83 -16.21
CA VAL A 111 -8.43 12.33 -15.52
C VAL A 111 -9.10 13.45 -16.33
N PRO A 112 -10.45 13.51 -16.44
CA PRO A 112 -11.16 14.62 -17.05
C PRO A 112 -10.84 15.97 -16.38
N TRP A 113 -10.76 17.05 -17.16
CA TRP A 113 -10.33 18.37 -16.66
C TRP A 113 -11.16 18.88 -15.47
N GLN A 114 -12.45 18.55 -15.44
CA GLN A 114 -13.35 18.94 -14.35
C GLN A 114 -12.96 18.30 -13.00
N ASP A 115 -12.48 17.05 -13.04
CA ASP A 115 -12.21 16.24 -11.85
C ASP A 115 -10.73 16.31 -11.42
N CYS A 116 -9.87 16.92 -12.23
CA CYS A 116 -8.43 16.96 -11.99
C CYS A 116 -8.05 17.67 -10.68
N ALA A 117 -8.83 18.69 -10.27
CA ALA A 117 -8.60 19.39 -9.02
C ALA A 117 -8.90 18.50 -7.81
N ASP A 118 -9.98 17.73 -7.87
CA ASP A 118 -10.41 16.84 -6.79
C ASP A 118 -9.48 15.62 -6.67
N VAL A 119 -9.08 15.04 -7.81
CA VAL A 119 -8.12 13.93 -7.83
C VAL A 119 -6.74 14.41 -7.37
N GLY A 120 -6.29 15.58 -7.83
CA GLY A 120 -5.04 16.19 -7.36
C GLY A 120 -5.04 16.42 -5.85
N GLU A 121 -6.17 16.83 -5.27
CA GLU A 121 -6.30 17.05 -3.83
C GLU A 121 -6.08 15.75 -3.05
N VAL A 122 -6.75 14.68 -3.47
CA VAL A 122 -6.63 13.36 -2.84
C VAL A 122 -5.22 12.81 -2.96
N ILE A 123 -4.58 12.97 -4.12
CA ILE A 123 -3.18 12.58 -4.33
C ILE A 123 -2.24 13.39 -3.43
N GLY A 124 -2.43 14.71 -3.35
CA GLY A 124 -1.58 15.56 -2.54
C GLY A 124 -1.68 15.25 -1.04
N ILE A 125 -2.89 15.04 -0.54
CA ILE A 125 -3.14 14.63 0.85
C ILE A 125 -2.50 13.25 1.12
N LYS A 126 -2.55 12.33 0.15
CA LYS A 126 -1.90 11.01 0.26
C LYS A 126 -0.38 11.14 0.44
N VAL A 127 0.25 12.04 -0.31
CA VAL A 127 1.71 12.24 -0.33
C VAL A 127 2.21 12.98 0.91
N VAL A 128 1.51 14.02 1.35
CA VAL A 128 1.98 14.88 2.46
C VAL A 128 1.54 14.38 3.83
N ALA A 129 0.36 13.77 3.91
CA ALA A 129 -0.19 13.31 5.17
C ALA A 129 -0.13 11.78 5.27
N ASN A 130 -1.07 11.09 4.63
CA ASN A 130 -1.13 9.63 4.49
C ASN A 130 -2.39 9.22 3.70
N GLU A 131 -2.47 7.93 3.38
CA GLU A 131 -3.59 7.32 2.65
C GLU A 131 -4.94 7.41 3.41
N PHE A 132 -4.89 7.43 4.74
CA PHE A 132 -6.08 7.46 5.60
C PHE A 132 -6.83 8.79 5.53
N ILE A 133 -6.10 9.91 5.60
CA ILE A 133 -6.69 11.25 5.51
C ILE A 133 -7.19 11.50 4.08
N ALA A 134 -6.46 10.99 3.07
CA ALA A 134 -6.82 11.13 1.67
C ALA A 134 -8.18 10.47 1.36
N TYR A 135 -8.38 9.20 1.76
CA TYR A 135 -9.66 8.53 1.52
C TYR A 135 -10.83 9.15 2.25
N HIS A 136 -10.61 9.67 3.45
CA HIS A 136 -11.69 10.36 4.12
C HIS A 136 -12.09 11.65 3.41
N SER A 137 -11.13 12.43 2.91
CA SER A 137 -11.45 13.64 2.14
C SER A 137 -12.31 13.32 0.90
N LEU A 138 -12.02 12.20 0.23
CA LEU A 138 -12.78 11.72 -0.93
C LEU A 138 -14.20 11.25 -0.53
N LEU A 139 -14.34 10.53 0.59
CA LEU A 139 -15.65 10.08 1.07
C LEU A 139 -16.58 11.24 1.45
N ALA A 140 -16.04 12.30 2.05
CA ALA A 140 -16.84 13.48 2.39
C ALA A 140 -17.33 14.23 1.14
N LYS A 141 -16.49 14.37 0.09
CA LYS A 141 -16.92 14.99 -1.18
C LYS A 141 -17.99 14.19 -1.94
N LYS A 142 -18.15 12.89 -1.67
CA LYS A 142 -19.16 12.04 -2.31
C LYS A 142 -20.52 12.06 -1.58
N LEU A 143 -20.59 12.68 -0.41
CA LEU A 143 -21.80 12.78 0.42
C LEU A 143 -22.58 14.09 0.22
N ASP A 144 -22.05 15.02 -0.59
CA ASP A 144 -22.72 16.24 -1.08
C ASP A 144 -23.16 16.05 -2.54
#